data_AF-A0A449B376-F1
#
_entry.id   AF-A0A449B376-F1
#
_cell.length_a   1.000
_cell.length_b   1.000
_cell.length_c   1.000
_cell.angle_alpha   90.00
_cell.angle_beta   90.00
_cell.angle_gamma   90.00
#
_symmetry.space_group_name_H-M   'P 1'
#
loop_
_entity.id
_entity.type
_entity.pdbx_description
1 polymer ?
#
loop_
_entity_poly.entity_id
_entity_poly.type
_entity_poly.pdbx_seq_one_letter_code
_entity_poly.pdbx_strand_id
1 'polypeptide(L)'
;MRIKDPQNLIEENKIVEVKRAKIKQSLLTFGTFYRVKSLKLQIFFTLIIAILFALFQYIIVQITGLYEMGIAAISQSVARLSYSLLEGNENRFVIYNSIFWMLNLFANIPLFFLSWKFIGKRFTLLNLVFMSTVSITGLIISNLITNNEHLYIFGHLDEHKLVSWEKGTFSDFSIIFYALLWGAIQAVCTAILLIIDSSSGGFDILSVYLSHKKFKNVGPLLMFLHLGSFIFAYFIGSYLTNGLTTHNWKLTNLFSPAFVSGVLMVLFNGWFLNILFPKFQMVKVEIISSQPWTIIEQVNQLKEYRFATSVNEVKGGYTKETQNIIVTTCLFIDAAKFIEVARNVDQNAFISIANLKKVDGYLYVTNIQYKSLFKKKK
;
A
#
# COMPACT_ATOMS: atom_id res chain seq x y z
N MET A 1 64.57 -36.50 -24.04
CA MET A 1 63.36 -35.87 -23.47
C MET A 1 63.25 -34.46 -24.03
N ARG A 2 62.15 -34.13 -24.71
CA ARG A 2 61.95 -32.83 -25.36
C ARG A 2 61.87 -31.71 -24.32
N ILE A 3 62.78 -30.76 -24.43
CA ILE A 3 62.67 -29.43 -23.81
C ILE A 3 61.52 -28.72 -24.53
N LYS A 4 60.46 -28.34 -23.80
CA LYS A 4 59.44 -27.42 -24.31
C LYS A 4 59.89 -26.00 -23.96
N ASP A 5 59.96 -25.16 -24.99
CA ASP A 5 60.19 -23.71 -24.93
C ASP A 5 59.24 -23.01 -23.94
N PRO A 6 59.71 -21.95 -23.26
CA PRO A 6 58.86 -21.06 -22.47
C PRO A 6 58.06 -20.16 -23.41
N GLN A 7 56.94 -20.66 -23.94
CA GLN A 7 55.96 -19.82 -24.64
C GLN A 7 55.27 -18.90 -23.62
N ASN A 8 55.61 -17.61 -23.71
CA ASN A 8 54.69 -16.46 -23.64
C ASN A 8 53.52 -16.59 -22.64
N LEU A 9 53.79 -16.34 -21.36
CA LEU A 9 52.78 -15.76 -20.48
C LEU A 9 52.74 -14.25 -20.76
N ILE A 10 51.95 -13.87 -21.76
CA ILE A 10 51.56 -12.46 -21.92
C ILE A 10 50.64 -12.17 -20.73
N GLU A 11 51.17 -11.53 -19.69
CA GLU A 11 50.34 -10.86 -18.70
C GLU A 11 49.53 -9.80 -19.45
N GLU A 12 48.27 -10.11 -19.76
CA GLU A 12 47.32 -9.08 -20.17
C GLU A 12 47.23 -8.07 -19.03
N ASN A 13 47.98 -6.97 -19.15
CA ASN A 13 47.91 -5.82 -18.27
C ASN A 13 46.49 -5.25 -18.35
N LYS A 14 45.59 -5.81 -17.54
CA LYS A 14 44.23 -5.33 -17.40
C LYS A 14 44.29 -3.98 -16.70
N ILE A 15 44.31 -2.91 -17.48
CA ILE A 15 44.24 -1.54 -16.97
C ILE A 15 42.82 -1.35 -16.41
N VAL A 16 42.69 -1.43 -15.09
CA VAL A 16 41.42 -1.20 -14.39
C VAL A 16 41.33 0.28 -14.03
N GLU A 17 40.52 1.04 -14.76
CA GLU A 17 40.21 2.43 -14.42
C GLU A 17 39.12 2.47 -13.33
N VAL A 18 39.48 2.89 -12.12
CA VAL A 18 38.54 3.03 -10.99
C VAL A 18 38.02 4.46 -10.92
N LYS A 19 36.74 4.67 -11.28
CA LYS A 19 36.06 5.98 -11.19
C LYS A 19 35.11 6.01 -9.99
N ARG A 20 35.16 7.10 -9.20
CA ARG A 20 34.18 7.35 -8.12
C ARG A 20 32.85 7.81 -8.74
N ALA A 21 31.77 7.08 -8.46
CA ALA A 21 30.42 7.44 -8.90
C ALA A 21 29.57 7.96 -7.73
N LYS A 22 28.76 9.00 -7.97
CA LYS A 22 27.75 9.46 -7.00
C LYS A 22 26.50 8.61 -7.14
N ILE A 23 26.18 7.81 -6.12
CA ILE A 23 24.95 7.03 -6.07
C ILE A 23 23.85 7.91 -5.46
N LYS A 24 22.77 8.18 -6.22
CA LYS A 24 21.60 8.93 -5.74
C LYS A 24 20.36 8.04 -5.88
N GLN A 25 19.95 7.43 -4.78
CA GLN A 25 18.70 6.67 -4.70
C GLN A 25 17.66 7.51 -3.94
N SER A 26 16.42 7.56 -4.45
CA SER A 26 15.32 8.20 -3.73
C SER A 26 14.93 7.32 -2.55
N LEU A 27 15.06 7.85 -1.33
CA LEU A 27 14.68 7.10 -0.14
C LEU A 27 13.17 6.85 -0.07
N LEU A 28 12.38 7.90 -0.34
CA LEU A 28 10.93 7.85 -0.29
C LEU A 28 10.34 7.65 -1.68
N THR A 29 9.63 6.54 -1.86
CA THR A 29 8.72 6.34 -3.00
C THR A 29 7.68 7.45 -2.99
N PHE A 30 7.32 8.01 -4.15
CA PHE A 30 6.38 9.14 -4.24
C PHE A 30 6.79 10.38 -3.41
N GLY A 31 8.09 10.67 -3.31
CA GLY A 31 8.66 11.79 -2.53
C GLY A 31 7.96 13.15 -2.70
N THR A 32 7.39 13.44 -3.87
CA THR A 32 6.61 14.66 -4.14
C THR A 32 5.35 14.76 -3.26
N PHE A 33 4.63 13.66 -3.03
CA PHE A 33 3.39 13.65 -2.25
C PHE A 33 3.64 13.91 -0.77
N TYR A 34 4.83 13.58 -0.25
CA TYR A 34 5.21 13.91 1.13
C TYR A 34 5.24 15.42 1.42
N ARG A 35 5.38 16.25 0.37
CA ARG A 35 5.35 17.72 0.47
C ARG A 35 3.93 18.29 0.51
N VAL A 36 2.91 17.47 0.24
CA VAL A 36 1.50 17.89 0.24
C VAL A 36 0.99 17.99 1.68
N LYS A 37 1.18 19.17 2.28
CA LYS A 37 0.77 19.47 3.66
C LYS A 37 -0.45 20.37 3.79
N SER A 38 -0.91 21.01 2.72
CA SER A 38 -2.11 21.86 2.75
C SER A 38 -3.38 21.02 2.61
N LEU A 39 -4.40 21.31 3.41
CA LEU A 39 -5.64 20.52 3.41
C LEU A 39 -6.35 20.58 2.05
N LYS A 40 -6.37 21.74 1.40
CA LYS A 40 -6.98 21.92 0.07
C LYS A 40 -6.34 20.99 -0.97
N LEU A 41 -5.01 20.90 -0.98
CA LEU A 41 -4.29 20.08 -1.95
C LEU A 41 -4.44 18.58 -1.64
N GLN A 42 -4.50 18.20 -0.35
CA GLN A 42 -4.81 16.82 0.03
C GLN A 42 -6.21 16.40 -0.40
N ILE A 43 -7.22 17.25 -0.18
CA ILE A 43 -8.59 17.02 -0.66
C ILE A 43 -8.60 16.87 -2.18
N PHE A 44 -7.94 17.78 -2.91
CA PHE A 44 -7.83 17.73 -4.36
C PHE A 44 -7.25 16.40 -4.86
N PHE A 45 -6.11 15.96 -4.32
CA PHE A 45 -5.52 14.67 -4.69
C PHE A 45 -6.37 13.48 -4.26
N THR A 46 -7.01 13.55 -3.09
CA THR A 46 -7.91 12.48 -2.62
C THR A 46 -9.12 12.32 -3.54
N LEU A 47 -9.70 13.42 -4.05
CA LEU A 47 -10.79 13.38 -5.04
C LEU A 47 -10.34 12.71 -6.35
N ILE A 48 -9.20 13.12 -6.89
CA ILE A 48 -8.65 12.54 -8.13
C ILE A 48 -8.41 11.04 -7.96
N ILE A 49 -7.75 10.64 -6.86
CA ILE A 49 -7.45 9.23 -6.59
C ILE A 49 -8.76 8.46 -6.39
N ALA A 50 -9.76 8.99 -5.70
CA ALA A 50 -11.05 8.32 -5.50
C ALA A 50 -11.80 8.07 -6.82
N ILE A 51 -11.78 9.03 -7.75
CA ILE A 51 -12.41 8.88 -9.07
C ILE A 51 -11.69 7.80 -9.88
N LEU A 52 -10.36 7.86 -9.93
CA LEU A 52 -9.55 6.84 -10.63
C LEU A 52 -9.73 5.46 -10.00
N PHE A 53 -9.77 5.39 -8.68
CA PHE A 53 -9.99 4.15 -7.94
C PHE A 53 -11.33 3.53 -8.32
N ALA A 54 -12.42 4.30 -8.31
CA ALA A 54 -13.75 3.81 -8.69
C ALA A 54 -13.78 3.32 -10.15
N LEU A 55 -13.13 4.04 -11.07
CA LEU A 55 -13.04 3.67 -12.48
C LEU A 55 -12.29 2.34 -12.66
N PHE A 56 -11.10 2.21 -12.07
CA PHE A 56 -10.32 0.98 -12.17
C PHE A 56 -10.98 -0.18 -11.44
N GLN A 57 -11.61 0.07 -10.30
CA GLN A 57 -12.40 -0.91 -9.57
C GLN A 57 -13.53 -1.46 -10.45
N TYR A 58 -14.25 -0.60 -11.15
CA TYR A 58 -15.30 -1.03 -12.07
C TYR A 58 -14.72 -1.91 -13.20
N ILE A 59 -13.69 -1.43 -13.91
CA ILE A 59 -13.12 -2.10 -15.10
C ILE A 59 -12.41 -3.42 -14.75
N ILE A 60 -11.74 -3.49 -13.61
CA ILE A 60 -10.84 -4.61 -13.29
C ILE A 60 -11.53 -5.60 -12.34
N VAL A 61 -12.37 -5.12 -11.44
CA VAL A 61 -12.95 -5.95 -10.37
C VAL A 61 -14.40 -6.26 -10.65
N GLN A 62 -15.21 -5.22 -10.88
CA GLN A 62 -16.65 -5.37 -10.96
C GLN A 62 -17.03 -6.21 -12.19
N ILE A 63 -16.68 -5.77 -13.41
CA ILE A 63 -17.10 -6.46 -14.65
C ILE A 63 -16.49 -7.87 -14.81
N THR A 64 -15.44 -8.19 -14.06
CA THR A 64 -14.74 -9.48 -14.13
C THR A 64 -15.22 -10.50 -13.10
N GLY A 65 -16.06 -10.07 -12.15
CA GLY A 65 -16.52 -10.92 -11.05
C GLY A 65 -15.42 -11.23 -10.03
N LEU A 66 -14.30 -10.51 -10.08
CA LEU A 66 -13.29 -10.56 -9.03
C LEU A 66 -13.87 -10.00 -7.73
N TYR A 67 -13.44 -10.57 -6.62
CA TYR A 67 -13.84 -10.10 -5.30
C TYR A 67 -12.98 -8.94 -4.85
N GLU A 68 -13.61 -7.95 -4.25
CA GLU A 68 -12.90 -6.89 -3.54
C GLU A 68 -12.21 -7.39 -2.27
N MET A 69 -11.42 -6.51 -1.65
CA MET A 69 -10.83 -6.72 -0.35
C MET A 69 -11.39 -5.79 0.74
N GLY A 70 -11.22 -6.18 2.01
CA GLY A 70 -11.69 -5.38 3.14
C GLY A 70 -13.22 -5.31 3.26
N ILE A 71 -13.73 -4.15 3.70
CA ILE A 71 -15.17 -3.92 3.86
C ILE A 71 -15.93 -3.96 2.53
N ALA A 72 -15.27 -3.57 1.43
CA ALA A 72 -15.86 -3.65 0.10
C ALA A 72 -16.20 -5.10 -0.26
N ALA A 73 -15.35 -6.07 0.09
CA ALA A 73 -15.62 -7.50 -0.09
C ALA A 73 -16.94 -7.92 0.60
N ILE A 74 -17.10 -7.53 1.86
CA ILE A 74 -18.29 -7.82 2.66
C ILE A 74 -19.53 -7.20 1.99
N SER A 75 -19.42 -5.96 1.54
CA SER A 75 -20.51 -5.27 0.84
C SER A 75 -20.88 -5.97 -0.47
N GLN A 76 -19.88 -6.42 -1.22
CA GLN A 76 -20.05 -7.19 -2.45
C GLN A 76 -20.73 -8.54 -2.19
N SER A 77 -20.43 -9.18 -1.05
CA SER A 77 -21.06 -10.46 -0.70
C SER A 77 -22.57 -10.34 -0.47
N VAL A 78 -23.00 -9.25 0.19
CA VAL A 78 -24.42 -8.95 0.41
C VAL A 78 -25.09 -8.59 -0.91
N ALA A 79 -24.42 -7.80 -1.75
CA ALA A 79 -24.90 -7.46 -3.08
C ALA A 79 -25.10 -8.72 -3.93
N ARG A 80 -24.14 -9.65 -3.99
CA ARG A 80 -24.26 -10.91 -4.75
C ARG A 80 -25.41 -11.77 -4.25
N LEU A 81 -25.58 -11.88 -2.93
CA LEU A 81 -26.72 -12.59 -2.37
C LEU A 81 -28.05 -11.95 -2.80
N SER A 82 -28.16 -10.62 -2.72
CA SER A 82 -29.37 -9.90 -3.16
C SER A 82 -29.67 -10.09 -4.64
N TYR A 83 -28.63 -10.06 -5.48
CA TYR A 83 -28.76 -10.30 -6.92
C TYR A 83 -29.27 -11.70 -7.22
N SER A 84 -28.85 -12.68 -6.42
CA SER A 84 -29.26 -14.07 -6.56
C SER A 84 -30.70 -14.31 -6.09
N LEU A 85 -31.15 -13.63 -5.03
CA LEU A 85 -32.51 -13.75 -4.49
C LEU A 85 -33.56 -13.03 -5.36
N LEU A 86 -33.14 -12.07 -6.17
CA LEU A 86 -34.00 -11.28 -7.06
C LEU A 86 -34.03 -11.84 -8.49
N GLU A 87 -33.90 -13.16 -8.63
CA GLU A 87 -34.04 -13.82 -9.93
C GLU A 87 -35.41 -13.50 -10.55
N GLY A 88 -35.42 -13.09 -11.82
CA GLY A 88 -36.62 -12.63 -12.53
C GLY A 88 -36.98 -11.15 -12.39
N ASN A 89 -36.27 -10.38 -11.55
CA ASN A 89 -36.48 -8.93 -11.45
C ASN A 89 -35.58 -8.16 -12.45
N GLU A 90 -36.18 -7.35 -13.31
CA GLU A 90 -35.47 -6.52 -14.30
C GLU A 90 -34.46 -5.56 -13.66
N ASN A 91 -34.73 -5.08 -12.43
CA ASN A 91 -33.90 -4.12 -11.72
C ASN A 91 -32.80 -4.76 -10.86
N ARG A 92 -32.60 -6.09 -10.91
CA ARG A 92 -31.63 -6.80 -10.04
C ARG A 92 -30.21 -6.25 -10.13
N PHE A 93 -29.77 -5.79 -11.30
CA PHE A 93 -28.43 -5.19 -11.49
C PHE A 93 -28.30 -3.81 -10.83
N VAL A 94 -29.31 -2.96 -10.99
CA VAL A 94 -29.35 -1.64 -10.34
C VAL A 94 -29.38 -1.80 -8.82
N ILE A 95 -30.15 -2.78 -8.33
CA ILE A 95 -30.22 -3.11 -6.91
C ILE A 95 -28.87 -3.62 -6.40
N TYR A 96 -28.20 -4.53 -7.13
CA TYR A 96 -26.85 -5.00 -6.81
C TYR A 96 -25.86 -3.84 -6.65
N ASN A 97 -25.78 -2.98 -7.68
CA ASN A 97 -24.88 -1.83 -7.70
C ASN A 97 -25.16 -0.89 -6.52
N SER A 98 -26.43 -0.61 -6.28
CA SER A 98 -26.87 0.28 -5.21
C SER A 98 -26.50 -0.30 -3.84
N ILE A 99 -26.79 -1.57 -3.59
CA ILE A 99 -26.44 -2.26 -2.34
C ILE A 99 -24.93 -2.25 -2.14
N PHE A 100 -24.15 -2.62 -3.16
CA PHE A 100 -22.70 -2.66 -3.06
C PHE A 100 -22.11 -1.30 -2.64
N TRP A 101 -22.40 -0.23 -3.39
CA TRP A 101 -21.79 1.08 -3.17
C TRP A 101 -22.29 1.79 -1.91
N MET A 102 -23.60 1.66 -1.59
CA MET A 102 -24.17 2.25 -0.38
C MET A 102 -23.73 1.49 0.88
N LEU A 103 -23.75 0.16 0.87
CA LEU A 103 -23.32 -0.63 2.01
C LEU A 103 -21.83 -0.42 2.27
N ASN A 104 -21.00 -0.32 1.22
CA ASN A 104 -19.58 0.01 1.37
C ASN A 104 -19.37 1.37 2.04
N LEU A 105 -20.18 2.39 1.72
CA LEU A 105 -20.11 3.70 2.38
C LEU A 105 -20.56 3.63 3.85
N PHE A 106 -21.70 3.00 4.12
CA PHE A 106 -22.30 3.01 5.46
C PHE A 106 -21.61 2.07 6.45
N ALA A 107 -21.11 0.92 5.98
CA ALA A 107 -20.31 -0.01 6.80
C ALA A 107 -19.03 0.65 7.34
N ASN A 108 -18.59 1.76 6.73
CA ASN A 108 -17.44 2.54 7.18
C ASN A 108 -17.73 3.54 8.31
N ILE A 109 -18.99 3.83 8.64
CA ILE A 109 -19.35 4.80 9.70
C ILE A 109 -18.67 4.49 11.04
N PRO A 110 -18.66 3.25 11.55
CA PRO A 110 -17.95 2.92 12.80
C PRO A 110 -16.45 3.20 12.72
N LEU A 111 -15.83 2.99 11.56
CA LEU A 111 -14.41 3.24 11.36
C LEU A 111 -14.09 4.74 11.26
N PHE A 112 -14.99 5.55 10.71
CA PHE A 112 -14.84 7.00 10.77
C PHE A 112 -14.85 7.49 12.22
N PHE A 113 -15.74 6.98 13.06
CA PHE A 113 -15.75 7.30 14.50
C PHE A 113 -14.44 6.88 15.18
N LEU A 114 -13.95 5.67 14.91
CA LEU A 114 -12.66 5.19 15.40
C LEU A 114 -11.52 6.11 14.97
N SER A 115 -11.45 6.48 13.70
CA SER A 115 -10.42 7.36 13.16
C SER A 115 -10.44 8.74 13.79
N TRP A 116 -11.64 9.29 14.05
CA TRP A 116 -11.81 10.61 14.65
C TRP A 116 -11.26 10.65 16.06
N LYS A 117 -11.53 9.57 16.82
CA LYS A 117 -11.12 9.46 18.23
C LYS A 117 -9.64 9.15 18.39
N PHE A 118 -9.08 8.27 17.56
CA PHE A 118 -7.74 7.69 17.81
C PHE A 118 -6.65 8.07 16.81
N ILE A 119 -7.00 8.53 15.61
CA ILE A 119 -6.02 8.89 14.57
C ILE A 119 -5.97 10.42 14.44
N GLY A 120 -7.09 11.03 14.06
CA GLY A 120 -7.21 12.47 13.97
C GLY A 120 -8.28 12.93 12.99
N LYS A 121 -8.89 14.08 13.30
CA LYS A 121 -9.99 14.66 12.54
C LYS A 121 -9.67 14.91 11.06
N ARG A 122 -8.41 15.28 10.78
CA ARG A 122 -7.93 15.52 9.40
C ARG A 122 -7.97 14.23 8.57
N PHE A 123 -7.42 13.15 9.14
CA PHE A 123 -7.45 11.84 8.53
C PHE A 123 -8.89 11.36 8.32
N THR A 124 -9.76 11.54 9.31
CA THR A 124 -11.20 11.22 9.18
C THR A 124 -11.87 11.99 8.05
N LEU A 125 -11.64 13.30 7.94
CA LEU A 125 -12.21 14.13 6.89
C LEU A 125 -11.78 13.66 5.50
N LEU A 126 -10.49 13.38 5.30
CA LEU A 126 -9.98 12.91 4.01
C LEU A 126 -10.55 11.54 3.64
N ASN A 127 -10.69 10.63 4.62
CA ASN A 127 -11.34 9.34 4.39
C ASN A 127 -12.83 9.45 4.10
N LEU A 128 -13.55 10.39 4.74
CA LEU A 128 -14.95 10.69 4.41
C LEU A 128 -15.08 11.22 2.97
N VAL A 129 -14.20 12.12 2.56
CA VAL A 129 -14.15 12.64 1.18
C VAL A 129 -13.86 11.50 0.20
N PHE A 130 -12.85 10.68 0.48
CA PHE A 130 -12.51 9.52 -0.36
C PHE A 130 -13.69 8.57 -0.52
N MET A 131 -14.26 8.10 0.60
CA MET A 131 -15.33 7.11 0.58
C MET A 131 -16.62 7.63 -0.05
N SER A 132 -16.96 8.90 0.18
CA SER A 132 -18.13 9.51 -0.48
C SER A 132 -17.90 9.60 -1.99
N THR A 133 -16.71 10.03 -2.41
CA THR A 133 -16.38 10.22 -3.82
C THR A 133 -16.29 8.89 -4.56
N VAL A 134 -15.64 7.88 -3.99
CA VAL A 134 -15.53 6.55 -4.60
C VAL A 134 -16.90 5.89 -4.72
N SER A 135 -17.77 6.00 -3.71
CA SER A 135 -19.12 5.42 -3.76
C SER A 135 -20.04 6.14 -4.75
N ILE A 136 -20.02 7.47 -4.81
CA ILE A 136 -20.82 8.23 -5.78
C ILE A 136 -20.34 7.96 -7.20
N THR A 137 -19.02 8.04 -7.42
CA THR A 137 -18.42 7.80 -8.74
C THR A 137 -18.66 6.37 -9.19
N GLY A 138 -18.46 5.40 -8.30
CA GLY A 138 -18.70 3.99 -8.55
C GLY A 138 -20.14 3.70 -8.93
N LEU A 139 -21.11 4.25 -8.19
CA LEU A 139 -22.53 4.09 -8.49
C LEU A 139 -22.90 4.71 -9.84
N ILE A 140 -22.35 5.88 -10.16
CA ILE A 140 -22.56 6.52 -11.46
C ILE A 140 -21.98 5.64 -12.59
N ILE A 141 -20.72 5.24 -12.48
CA ILE A 141 -20.03 4.45 -13.50
C ILE A 141 -20.73 3.10 -13.71
N SER A 142 -21.03 2.38 -12.63
CA SER A 142 -21.59 1.02 -12.71
C SER A 142 -23.00 0.97 -13.30
N ASN A 143 -23.76 2.06 -13.22
CA ASN A 143 -25.10 2.13 -13.80
C ASN A 143 -25.14 2.81 -15.18
N LEU A 144 -24.16 3.67 -15.51
CA LEU A 144 -24.08 4.30 -16.84
C LEU A 144 -23.43 3.38 -17.87
N ILE A 145 -22.41 2.61 -17.49
CA ILE A 145 -21.70 1.71 -18.39
C ILE A 145 -22.37 0.35 -18.33
N THR A 146 -23.34 0.11 -19.20
CA THR A 146 -24.03 -1.20 -19.30
C THR A 146 -23.41 -2.09 -20.37
N ASN A 147 -22.85 -1.52 -21.44
CA ASN A 147 -22.08 -2.26 -22.45
C ASN A 147 -20.59 -2.21 -22.12
N ASN A 148 -20.07 -3.30 -21.57
CA ASN A 148 -18.71 -3.43 -21.06
C ASN A 148 -17.85 -4.40 -21.88
N GLU A 149 -18.33 -4.92 -23.02
CA GLU A 149 -17.60 -5.91 -23.81
C GLU A 149 -16.21 -5.43 -24.24
N HIS A 150 -16.08 -4.14 -24.59
CA HIS A 150 -14.80 -3.56 -25.00
C HIS A 150 -13.87 -3.20 -23.84
N LEU A 151 -14.32 -3.33 -22.58
CA LEU A 151 -13.55 -2.94 -21.40
C LEU A 151 -12.73 -4.10 -20.81
N TYR A 152 -12.98 -5.34 -21.25
CA TYR A 152 -12.17 -6.48 -20.86
C TYR A 152 -10.75 -6.36 -21.42
N ILE A 153 -9.75 -6.48 -20.54
CA ILE A 153 -8.32 -6.36 -20.86
C ILE A 153 -7.69 -7.72 -21.19
N PHE A 154 -8.11 -8.77 -20.48
CA PHE A 154 -7.53 -10.11 -20.60
C PHE A 154 -8.54 -11.12 -21.18
N GLY A 155 -9.43 -11.66 -20.37
CA GLY A 155 -10.49 -12.58 -20.79
C GLY A 155 -11.88 -12.05 -20.41
N HIS A 156 -12.90 -12.51 -21.15
CA HIS A 156 -14.30 -12.23 -20.87
C HIS A 156 -14.81 -13.13 -19.74
N LEU A 157 -15.21 -12.50 -18.65
CA LEU A 157 -15.67 -13.14 -17.42
C LEU A 157 -17.05 -12.58 -17.05
N ASP A 158 -17.90 -13.42 -16.47
CA ASP A 158 -19.23 -13.01 -16.02
C ASP A 158 -19.15 -12.56 -14.55
N GLU A 159 -19.42 -11.28 -14.30
CA GLU A 159 -19.44 -10.65 -12.98
C GLU A 159 -20.29 -11.42 -11.95
N HIS A 160 -21.38 -12.04 -12.41
CA HIS A 160 -22.42 -12.57 -11.55
C HIS A 160 -22.37 -14.08 -11.40
N LYS A 161 -21.48 -14.75 -12.14
CA LYS A 161 -21.33 -16.20 -12.09
C LYS A 161 -20.01 -16.60 -11.47
N LEU A 162 -20.04 -17.71 -10.76
CA LEU A 162 -18.85 -18.31 -10.19
C LEU A 162 -18.00 -18.91 -11.31
N VAL A 163 -16.79 -18.38 -11.49
CA VAL A 163 -15.78 -18.98 -12.38
C VAL A 163 -15.44 -20.35 -11.80
N SER A 164 -15.52 -21.43 -12.60
CA SER A 164 -15.26 -22.80 -12.14
C SER A 164 -14.06 -23.43 -12.87
N TRP A 165 -13.48 -24.47 -12.28
CA TRP A 165 -12.38 -25.23 -12.91
C TRP A 165 -12.82 -26.12 -14.08
N GLU A 166 -14.13 -26.29 -14.31
CA GLU A 166 -14.67 -27.31 -15.21
C GLU A 166 -14.41 -27.00 -16.69
N LYS A 167 -14.35 -25.70 -17.07
CA LYS A 167 -14.11 -25.30 -18.46
C LYS A 167 -12.63 -25.28 -18.84
N GLY A 168 -11.74 -24.97 -17.90
CA GLY A 168 -10.29 -24.94 -18.10
C GLY A 168 -9.82 -23.99 -19.20
N THR A 169 -10.58 -22.93 -19.51
CA THR A 169 -10.25 -22.02 -20.60
C THR A 169 -9.26 -20.95 -20.16
N PHE A 170 -8.51 -20.35 -21.10
CA PHE A 170 -7.65 -19.20 -20.79
C PHE A 170 -8.41 -18.06 -20.10
N SER A 171 -9.70 -17.88 -20.42
CA SER A 171 -10.55 -16.87 -19.77
C SER A 171 -10.66 -17.11 -18.27
N ASP A 172 -10.82 -18.36 -17.83
CA ASP A 172 -10.93 -18.72 -16.41
C ASP A 172 -9.63 -18.42 -15.64
N PHE A 173 -8.47 -18.54 -16.30
CA PHE A 173 -7.18 -18.15 -15.72
C PHE A 173 -6.93 -16.63 -15.77
N SER A 174 -7.62 -15.91 -16.66
CA SER A 174 -7.44 -14.47 -16.83
C SER A 174 -7.78 -13.66 -15.58
N ILE A 175 -8.66 -14.19 -14.71
CA ILE A 175 -9.02 -13.59 -13.42
C ILE A 175 -7.82 -13.42 -12.48
N ILE A 176 -6.78 -14.25 -12.61
CA ILE A 176 -5.53 -14.11 -11.85
C ILE A 176 -4.78 -12.83 -12.29
N PHE A 177 -4.75 -12.53 -13.59
CA PHE A 177 -4.09 -11.32 -14.09
C PHE A 177 -4.85 -10.07 -13.68
N TYR A 178 -6.19 -10.09 -13.71
CA TYR A 178 -7.00 -9.01 -13.14
C TYR A 178 -6.75 -8.83 -11.63
N ALA A 179 -6.65 -9.93 -10.87
CA ALA A 179 -6.31 -9.90 -9.45
C ALA A 179 -4.95 -9.25 -9.16
N LEU A 180 -3.89 -9.62 -9.89
CA LEU A 180 -2.57 -9.02 -9.72
C LEU A 180 -2.57 -7.55 -10.13
N LEU A 181 -3.25 -7.21 -11.23
CA LEU A 181 -3.37 -5.83 -11.71
C LEU A 181 -4.11 -4.94 -10.71
N TRP A 182 -5.26 -5.39 -10.19
CA TRP A 182 -6.00 -4.66 -9.15
C TRP A 182 -5.17 -4.54 -7.87
N GLY A 183 -4.56 -5.63 -7.42
CA GLY A 183 -3.68 -5.64 -6.25
C GLY A 183 -2.56 -4.59 -6.35
N ALA A 184 -1.95 -4.44 -7.54
CA ALA A 184 -0.94 -3.41 -7.81
C ALA A 184 -1.52 -1.99 -7.77
N ILE A 185 -2.57 -1.72 -8.54
CA ILE A 185 -3.19 -0.39 -8.67
C ILE A 185 -3.71 0.08 -7.31
N GLN A 186 -4.39 -0.81 -6.58
CA GLN A 186 -4.89 -0.51 -5.25
C GLN A 186 -3.75 -0.18 -4.28
N ALA A 187 -2.66 -0.96 -4.28
CA ALA A 187 -1.50 -0.69 -3.43
C ALA A 187 -0.85 0.67 -3.73
N VAL A 188 -0.77 1.07 -5.00
CA VAL A 188 -0.28 2.40 -5.41
C VAL A 188 -1.20 3.51 -4.90
N CYS A 189 -2.51 3.37 -5.12
CA CYS A 189 -3.49 4.35 -4.66
C CYS A 189 -3.46 4.48 -3.13
N THR A 190 -3.51 3.37 -2.40
CA THR A 190 -3.45 3.32 -0.94
C THR A 190 -2.13 3.91 -0.43
N ALA A 191 -0.98 3.62 -1.04
CA ALA A 191 0.30 4.21 -0.65
C ALA A 191 0.26 5.75 -0.75
N ILE A 192 -0.20 6.29 -1.88
CA ILE A 192 -0.30 7.74 -2.07
C ILE A 192 -1.28 8.36 -1.07
N LEU A 193 -2.44 7.74 -0.85
CA LEU A 193 -3.42 8.19 0.15
C LEU A 193 -2.82 8.24 1.56
N LEU A 194 -2.11 7.19 1.97
CA LEU A 194 -1.44 7.15 3.28
C LEU A 194 -0.35 8.21 3.43
N ILE A 195 0.37 8.54 2.35
CA ILE A 195 1.38 9.62 2.34
C ILE A 195 0.74 10.99 2.60
N ILE A 196 -0.45 11.23 2.06
CA ILE A 196 -1.19 12.50 2.22
C ILE A 196 -2.14 12.52 3.42
N ASP A 197 -1.93 11.65 4.41
CA ASP A 197 -2.74 11.49 5.62
C ASP A 197 -4.22 11.08 5.35
N SER A 198 -4.45 10.24 4.34
CA SER A 198 -5.74 9.59 4.01
C SER A 198 -5.58 8.06 3.96
N SER A 199 -6.62 7.33 3.57
CA SER A 199 -6.55 5.91 3.18
C SER A 199 -7.66 5.57 2.18
N SER A 200 -7.74 4.32 1.68
CA SER A 200 -8.88 3.89 0.86
C SER A 200 -10.15 3.56 1.68
N GLY A 201 -10.18 3.97 2.95
CA GLY A 201 -11.26 3.62 3.87
C GLY A 201 -11.22 2.16 4.28
N GLY A 202 -12.29 1.67 4.89
CA GLY A 202 -12.40 0.28 5.31
C GLY A 202 -11.34 -0.10 6.34
N PHE A 203 -10.88 -1.34 6.24
CA PHE A 203 -9.86 -1.87 7.13
C PHE A 203 -8.52 -1.17 7.04
N ASP A 204 -8.26 -0.33 6.05
CA ASP A 204 -7.11 0.58 6.04
C ASP A 204 -7.12 1.51 7.25
N ILE A 205 -8.27 2.08 7.61
CA ILE A 205 -8.40 2.93 8.80
C ILE A 205 -8.00 2.15 10.05
N LEU A 206 -8.50 0.92 10.17
CA LEU A 206 -8.19 0.04 11.30
C LEU A 206 -6.70 -0.34 11.31
N SER A 207 -6.12 -0.61 10.15
CA SER A 207 -4.70 -0.95 10.01
C SER A 207 -3.80 0.21 10.43
N VAL A 208 -4.14 1.46 10.08
CA VAL A 208 -3.39 2.66 10.48
C VAL A 208 -3.46 2.82 11.99
N TYR A 209 -4.64 2.66 12.59
CA TYR A 209 -4.78 2.68 14.05
C TYR A 209 -3.92 1.62 14.74
N LEU A 210 -3.98 0.37 14.28
CA LEU A 210 -3.20 -0.74 14.86
C LEU A 210 -1.70 -0.56 14.62
N SER A 211 -1.32 -0.02 13.47
CA SER A 211 0.06 0.28 13.10
C SER A 211 0.65 1.35 14.01
N HIS A 212 -0.08 2.44 14.27
CA HIS A 212 0.31 3.46 15.24
C HIS A 212 0.42 2.91 16.66
N LYS A 213 -0.51 2.03 17.06
CA LYS A 213 -0.54 1.47 18.41
C LYS A 213 0.56 0.43 18.65
N LYS A 214 0.93 -0.35 17.63
CA LYS A 214 1.83 -1.50 17.76
C LYS A 214 3.19 -1.32 17.07
N PHE A 215 3.44 -0.17 16.43
CA PHE A 215 4.63 0.09 15.60
C PHE A 215 4.91 -1.04 14.58
N LYS A 216 3.84 -1.56 13.98
CA LYS A 216 3.92 -2.60 12.96
C LYS A 216 3.65 -2.00 11.59
N ASN A 217 4.26 -2.55 10.56
CA ASN A 217 4.05 -2.13 9.18
C ASN A 217 2.57 -2.25 8.77
N VAL A 218 2.10 -1.28 7.98
CA VAL A 218 0.71 -1.20 7.50
C VAL A 218 0.38 -2.37 6.56
N GLY A 219 1.27 -2.69 5.62
CA GLY A 219 1.05 -3.75 4.62
C GLY A 219 0.69 -5.12 5.21
N PRO A 220 1.50 -5.69 6.13
CA PRO A 220 1.17 -6.97 6.78
C PRO A 220 -0.12 -6.94 7.61
N LEU A 221 -0.43 -5.82 8.28
CA LEU A 221 -1.68 -5.67 9.03
C LEU A 221 -2.88 -5.66 8.08
N LEU A 222 -2.78 -4.93 6.97
CA LEU A 222 -3.80 -4.91 5.93
C LEU A 222 -4.00 -6.28 5.30
N MET A 223 -2.93 -6.97 4.95
CA MET A 223 -2.98 -8.32 4.39
C MET A 223 -3.79 -9.26 5.30
N PHE A 224 -3.55 -9.22 6.62
CA PHE A 224 -4.31 -10.03 7.58
C PHE A 224 -5.80 -9.65 7.62
N LEU A 225 -6.11 -8.36 7.74
CA LEU A 225 -7.49 -7.87 7.82
C LEU A 225 -8.26 -8.17 6.53
N HIS A 226 -7.64 -7.92 5.38
CA HIS A 226 -8.21 -8.16 4.06
C HIS A 226 -8.45 -9.64 3.79
N LEU A 227 -7.51 -10.52 4.15
CA LEU A 227 -7.67 -11.95 3.98
C LEU A 227 -8.84 -12.48 4.82
N GLY A 228 -8.97 -12.01 6.07
CA GLY A 228 -10.11 -12.36 6.93
C GLY A 228 -11.45 -11.93 6.34
N SER A 229 -11.59 -10.67 5.92
CA SER A 229 -12.82 -10.19 5.26
C SER A 229 -13.10 -10.91 3.94
N PHE A 230 -12.07 -11.18 3.14
CA PHE A 230 -12.21 -11.81 1.84
C PHE A 230 -12.75 -13.24 1.99
N ILE A 231 -12.15 -14.06 2.88
CA ILE A 231 -12.60 -15.43 3.11
C ILE A 231 -14.06 -15.45 3.56
N PHE A 232 -14.42 -14.59 4.52
CA PHE A 232 -15.79 -14.47 5.00
C PHE A 232 -16.77 -14.05 3.90
N ALA A 233 -16.42 -12.99 3.16
CA ALA A 233 -17.25 -12.43 2.11
C ALA A 233 -17.41 -13.38 0.91
N TYR A 234 -16.34 -14.06 0.52
CA TYR A 234 -16.36 -15.05 -0.56
C TYR A 234 -17.22 -16.25 -0.17
N PHE A 235 -17.10 -16.74 1.07
CA PHE A 235 -17.94 -17.84 1.56
C PHE A 235 -19.43 -17.48 1.44
N ILE A 236 -19.84 -16.30 1.88
CA ILE A 236 -21.25 -15.87 1.85
C ILE A 236 -21.72 -15.59 0.41
N GLY A 237 -21.05 -14.67 -0.28
CA GLY A 237 -21.56 -14.15 -1.55
C GLY A 237 -21.24 -15.00 -2.77
N SER A 238 -20.37 -16.00 -2.65
CA SER A 238 -20.07 -16.96 -3.72
C SER A 238 -20.50 -18.37 -3.35
N TYR A 239 -19.85 -18.98 -2.35
CA TYR A 239 -20.07 -20.40 -2.06
C TYR A 239 -21.49 -20.69 -1.56
N LEU A 240 -21.94 -19.98 -0.51
CA LEU A 240 -23.28 -20.11 0.05
C LEU A 240 -24.35 -19.69 -0.97
N THR A 241 -24.16 -18.54 -1.62
CA THR A 241 -25.11 -18.02 -2.62
C THR A 241 -25.28 -18.99 -3.80
N ASN A 242 -24.19 -19.55 -4.34
CA ASN A 242 -24.24 -20.53 -5.41
C ASN A 242 -24.84 -21.87 -4.94
N GLY A 243 -24.51 -22.32 -3.72
CA GLY A 243 -25.06 -23.54 -3.14
C GLY A 243 -26.58 -23.47 -2.94
N LEU A 244 -27.10 -22.32 -2.51
CA LEU A 244 -28.54 -22.11 -2.33
C LEU A 244 -29.32 -22.07 -3.64
N THR A 245 -28.73 -21.52 -4.70
CA THR A 245 -29.41 -21.37 -6.00
C THR A 245 -29.29 -22.60 -6.88
N THR A 246 -28.07 -23.12 -7.04
CA THR A 246 -27.80 -24.24 -7.94
C THR A 246 -27.87 -25.61 -7.26
N HIS A 247 -28.07 -25.64 -5.93
CA HIS A 247 -28.02 -26.86 -5.11
C HIS A 247 -26.67 -27.62 -5.21
N ASN A 248 -25.62 -26.92 -5.65
CA ASN A 248 -24.29 -27.48 -5.91
C ASN A 248 -23.26 -27.05 -4.85
N TRP A 249 -23.04 -27.94 -3.88
CA TRP A 249 -22.15 -27.74 -2.73
C TRP A 249 -20.77 -28.37 -2.92
N LYS A 250 -20.32 -28.56 -4.17
CA LYS A 250 -18.97 -29.08 -4.43
C LYS A 250 -17.91 -28.14 -3.85
N LEU A 251 -16.93 -28.70 -3.16
CA LEU A 251 -15.81 -27.94 -2.57
C LEU A 251 -14.96 -27.21 -3.63
N THR A 252 -14.98 -27.69 -4.87
CA THR A 252 -14.35 -27.03 -6.03
C THR A 252 -14.96 -25.66 -6.35
N ASN A 253 -16.20 -25.39 -5.91
CA ASN A 253 -16.84 -24.07 -6.03
C ASN A 253 -16.32 -23.10 -4.95
N LEU A 254 -15.98 -23.61 -3.77
CA LEU A 254 -15.34 -22.82 -2.72
C LEU A 254 -13.91 -22.44 -3.15
N PHE A 255 -13.11 -23.42 -3.54
CA PHE A 255 -11.73 -23.20 -3.99
C PHE A 255 -11.63 -22.93 -5.48
N SER A 256 -12.51 -22.08 -6.02
CA SER A 256 -12.57 -21.75 -7.44
C SER A 256 -11.37 -20.90 -7.92
N PRO A 257 -11.18 -20.71 -9.23
CA PRO A 257 -10.21 -19.74 -9.76
C PRO A 257 -10.38 -18.34 -9.17
N ALA A 258 -11.62 -17.89 -8.91
CA ALA A 258 -11.90 -16.60 -8.29
C ALA A 258 -11.43 -16.54 -6.84
N PHE A 259 -11.59 -17.63 -6.07
CA PHE A 259 -11.08 -17.72 -4.70
C PHE A 259 -9.55 -17.61 -4.67
N VAL A 260 -8.88 -18.42 -5.50
CA VAL A 260 -7.41 -18.43 -5.60
C VAL A 260 -6.89 -17.05 -6.01
N SER A 261 -7.55 -16.42 -7.00
CA SER A 261 -7.20 -15.09 -7.48
C SER A 261 -7.36 -14.03 -6.39
N GLY A 262 -8.45 -14.07 -5.61
CA GLY A 262 -8.65 -13.15 -4.49
C GLY A 262 -7.61 -13.32 -3.36
N VAL A 263 -7.20 -14.56 -3.04
CA VAL A 263 -6.10 -14.80 -2.09
C VAL A 263 -4.79 -14.21 -2.63
N LEU A 264 -4.44 -14.51 -3.89
CA LEU A 264 -3.23 -13.99 -4.53
C LEU A 264 -3.22 -12.46 -4.56
N MET A 265 -4.36 -11.85 -4.91
CA MET A 265 -4.56 -10.40 -4.91
C MET A 265 -4.27 -9.79 -3.54
N VAL A 266 -4.84 -10.33 -2.46
CA VAL A 266 -4.65 -9.82 -1.10
C VAL A 266 -3.19 -9.93 -0.65
N LEU A 267 -2.55 -11.08 -0.91
CA LEU A 267 -1.14 -11.29 -0.55
C LEU A 267 -0.22 -10.35 -1.33
N PHE A 268 -0.44 -10.24 -2.64
CA PHE A 268 0.35 -9.38 -3.51
C PHE A 268 0.16 -7.90 -3.17
N ASN A 269 -1.07 -7.46 -2.94
CA ASN A 269 -1.37 -6.09 -2.51
C ASN A 269 -0.64 -5.71 -1.22
N GLY A 270 -0.73 -6.56 -0.18
CA GLY A 270 -0.08 -6.29 1.11
C GLY A 270 1.45 -6.25 1.01
N TRP A 271 2.05 -7.16 0.24
CA TRP A 271 3.49 -7.17 -0.04
C TRP A 271 3.94 -5.91 -0.79
N PHE A 272 3.24 -5.57 -1.88
CA PHE A 272 3.62 -4.44 -2.72
C PHE A 272 3.41 -3.10 -1.99
N LEU A 273 2.32 -2.95 -1.23
CA LEU A 273 2.10 -1.78 -0.38
C LEU A 273 3.21 -1.60 0.66
N ASN A 274 3.72 -2.69 1.25
CA ASN A 274 4.83 -2.62 2.20
C ASN A 274 6.12 -2.09 1.55
N ILE A 275 6.34 -2.35 0.26
CA ILE A 275 7.45 -1.78 -0.52
C ILE A 275 7.23 -0.30 -0.80
N LEU A 276 6.00 0.08 -1.19
CA LEU A 276 5.67 1.46 -1.57
C LEU A 276 5.59 2.41 -0.37
N PHE A 277 5.17 1.92 0.80
CA PHE A 277 4.96 2.73 2.00
C PHE A 277 5.55 2.07 3.27
N PRO A 278 6.88 1.98 3.40
CA PRO A 278 7.55 1.38 4.56
C PRO A 278 7.57 2.31 5.79
N LYS A 279 6.53 3.12 6.03
CA LYS A 279 6.52 4.22 7.02
C LYS A 279 6.97 3.81 8.43
N PHE A 280 6.49 2.66 8.92
CA PHE A 280 6.77 2.17 10.28
C PHE A 280 7.89 1.12 10.34
N GLN A 281 8.62 0.95 9.24
CA GLN A 281 9.74 0.03 9.22
C GLN A 281 10.90 0.59 10.03
N MET A 282 11.45 -0.23 10.90
CA MET A 282 12.63 0.13 11.70
C MET A 282 13.88 0.07 10.84
N VAL A 283 14.67 1.15 10.88
CA VAL A 283 15.94 1.22 10.15
C VAL A 283 17.07 1.73 11.02
N LYS A 284 18.27 1.20 10.76
CA LYS A 284 19.53 1.77 11.22
C LYS A 284 20.05 2.70 10.14
N VAL A 285 20.32 3.96 10.49
CA VAL A 285 20.91 4.96 9.61
C VAL A 285 22.36 5.16 10.06
N GLU A 286 23.29 5.07 9.12
CA GLU A 286 24.70 5.38 9.33
C GLU A 286 25.13 6.49 8.37
N ILE A 287 25.74 7.55 8.91
CA ILE A 287 26.19 8.72 8.15
C ILE A 287 27.67 8.92 8.42
N ILE A 288 28.49 8.70 7.40
CA ILE A 288 29.91 8.98 7.40
C ILE A 288 30.11 10.41 6.90
N SER A 289 30.62 11.29 7.74
CA SER A 289 30.79 12.72 7.44
C SER A 289 31.99 13.30 8.16
N SER A 290 32.59 14.33 7.57
CA SER A 290 33.63 15.15 8.22
C SER A 290 33.05 16.16 9.23
N GLN A 291 31.73 16.37 9.26
CA GLN A 291 31.05 17.35 10.12
C GLN A 291 29.95 16.72 11.00
N PRO A 292 30.25 15.67 11.79
CA PRO A 292 29.23 14.89 12.50
C PRO A 292 28.46 15.70 13.53
N TRP A 293 29.15 16.57 14.28
CA TRP A 293 28.57 17.34 15.38
C TRP A 293 27.64 18.45 14.89
N THR A 294 27.98 19.11 13.77
CA THR A 294 27.10 20.10 13.14
C THR A 294 25.81 19.46 12.63
N ILE A 295 25.89 18.25 12.05
CA ILE A 295 24.70 17.48 11.66
C ILE A 295 23.83 17.18 12.88
N ILE A 296 24.42 16.66 13.96
CA ILE A 296 23.70 16.33 15.18
C ILE A 296 23.04 17.55 15.81
N GLU A 297 23.75 18.69 15.85
CA GLU A 297 23.22 19.94 16.37
C GLU A 297 21.98 20.38 15.59
N GLN A 298 22.04 20.41 14.25
CA GLN A 298 20.90 20.78 13.42
C GLN A 298 19.74 19.79 13.55
N VAL A 299 20.03 18.49 13.65
CA VAL A 299 19.00 17.47 13.88
C VAL A 299 18.33 17.65 15.26
N ASN A 300 19.09 17.98 16.30
CA ASN A 300 18.57 18.19 17.65
C ASN A 300 17.73 19.47 17.80
N GLN A 301 17.91 20.45 16.91
CA GLN A 301 17.10 21.66 16.83
C GLN A 301 15.70 21.41 16.24
N LEU A 302 15.46 20.27 15.59
CA LEU A 302 14.14 19.91 15.06
C LEU A 302 13.14 19.75 16.22
N LYS A 303 12.08 20.56 16.21
CA LYS A 303 11.02 20.49 17.23
C LYS A 303 10.12 19.27 17.07
N GLU A 304 9.92 18.84 15.83
CA GLU A 304 8.98 17.77 15.47
C GLU A 304 9.64 16.39 15.43
N TYR A 305 10.97 16.30 15.52
CA TYR A 305 11.70 15.04 15.40
C TYR A 305 12.71 14.91 16.54
N ARG A 306 12.88 13.69 17.02
CA ARG A 306 13.87 13.37 18.06
C ARG A 306 14.57 12.08 17.67
N PHE A 307 15.90 12.10 17.72
CA PHE A 307 16.73 10.97 17.33
C PHE A 307 17.68 10.65 18.47
N ALA A 308 17.83 9.36 18.79
CA ALA A 308 18.92 8.87 19.62
C ALA A 308 20.12 8.65 18.71
N THR A 309 21.11 9.54 18.75
CA THR A 309 22.31 9.51 17.90
C THR A 309 23.54 9.16 18.71
N SER A 310 24.39 8.31 18.14
CA SER A 310 25.75 8.05 18.63
C SER A 310 26.76 8.42 17.55
N VAL A 311 27.95 8.87 17.95
CA VAL A 311 29.08 9.11 17.03
C VAL A 311 30.18 8.13 17.36
N ASN A 312 30.62 7.38 16.36
CA ASN A 312 31.78 6.50 16.46
C ASN A 312 32.92 7.09 15.63
N GLU A 313 34.10 7.16 16.23
CA GLU A 313 35.33 7.48 15.52
C GLU A 313 35.92 6.19 14.93
N VAL A 314 36.18 6.19 13.63
CA VAL A 314 36.69 5.01 12.89
C VAL A 314 37.92 5.41 12.07
N LYS A 315 38.78 4.44 11.75
CA LYS A 315 39.96 4.67 10.91
C LYS A 315 39.74 4.08 9.52
N GLY A 316 39.92 4.89 8.48
CA GLY A 316 39.76 4.47 7.09
C GLY A 316 40.81 3.42 6.69
N GLY A 317 40.38 2.30 6.11
CA GLY A 317 41.32 1.22 5.72
C GLY A 317 42.27 1.59 4.58
N TYR A 318 41.82 2.46 3.65
CA TYR A 318 42.63 2.91 2.52
C TYR A 318 43.46 4.15 2.87
N THR A 319 42.81 5.24 3.30
CA THR A 319 43.49 6.52 3.56
C THR A 319 44.24 6.55 4.90
N LYS A 320 43.92 5.63 5.83
CA LYS A 320 44.39 5.64 7.24
C LYS A 320 43.99 6.89 8.03
N GLU A 321 43.14 7.75 7.47
CA GLU A 321 42.61 8.93 8.13
C GLU A 321 41.44 8.57 9.03
N THR A 322 41.28 9.34 10.09
CA THR A 322 40.15 9.21 11.00
C THR A 322 38.89 9.78 10.36
N GLN A 323 37.77 9.06 10.49
CA GLN A 323 36.45 9.45 10.02
C GLN A 323 35.43 9.24 11.14
N ASN A 324 34.32 9.97 11.06
CA ASN A 324 33.24 9.84 12.04
C ASN A 324 32.01 9.21 11.39
N ILE A 325 31.38 8.29 12.10
CA ILE A 325 30.12 7.65 11.72
C ILE A 325 29.06 8.04 12.74
N ILE A 326 28.04 8.76 12.30
CA ILE A 326 26.83 8.97 13.07
C ILE A 326 25.94 7.74 12.89
N VAL A 327 25.45 7.16 13.98
CA VAL A 327 24.54 6.02 13.98
C VAL A 327 23.25 6.40 14.70
N THR A 328 22.12 6.05 14.12
CA THR A 328 20.82 6.13 14.79
C THR A 328 19.88 5.02 14.36
N THR A 329 18.96 4.63 15.24
CA THR A 329 17.86 3.72 14.92
C THR A 329 16.56 4.51 15.00
N CYS A 330 15.78 4.52 13.92
CA CYS A 330 14.53 5.28 13.85
C CYS A 330 13.53 4.61 12.87
N LEU A 331 12.33 5.19 12.77
CA LEU A 331 11.37 4.79 11.74
C LEU A 331 11.87 5.28 10.37
N PHE A 332 11.59 4.51 9.32
CA PHE A 332 11.99 4.83 7.94
C PHE A 332 11.58 6.24 7.52
N ILE A 333 10.39 6.70 7.94
CA ILE A 333 9.91 8.04 7.62
C ILE A 333 10.73 9.15 8.29
N ASP A 334 11.24 8.91 9.49
CA ASP A 334 12.05 9.88 10.23
C ASP A 334 13.48 9.93 9.68
N ALA A 335 14.00 8.79 9.21
CA ALA A 335 15.30 8.70 8.53
C ALA A 335 15.39 9.66 7.34
N ALA A 336 14.31 9.86 6.59
CA ALA A 336 14.28 10.80 5.48
C ALA A 336 14.55 12.24 5.91
N LYS A 337 14.02 12.66 7.06
CA LYS A 337 14.26 14.01 7.59
C LYS A 337 15.70 14.15 8.11
N PHE A 338 16.22 13.12 8.77
CA PHE A 338 17.62 13.09 9.19
C PHE A 338 18.56 13.29 7.99
N ILE A 339 18.33 12.52 6.93
CA ILE A 339 19.18 12.52 5.73
C ILE A 339 19.10 13.86 4.99
N GLU A 340 17.92 14.50 4.96
CA GLU A 340 17.77 15.85 4.44
C GLU A 340 18.68 16.84 5.18
N VAL A 341 18.66 16.83 6.53
CA VAL A 341 19.52 17.71 7.34
C VAL A 341 20.99 17.39 7.13
N ALA A 342 21.37 16.11 7.15
CA ALA A 342 22.75 15.68 6.93
C ALA A 342 23.28 16.15 5.56
N ARG A 343 22.46 16.08 4.51
CA ARG A 343 22.83 16.56 3.17
C ARG A 343 22.95 18.08 3.10
N ASN A 344 22.13 18.83 3.84
CA ASN A 344 22.23 20.29 3.89
C ASN A 344 23.55 20.76 4.53
N VAL A 345 24.09 19.99 5.48
CA VAL A 345 25.38 20.26 6.12
C VAL A 345 26.54 19.73 5.26
N ASP A 346 26.48 18.46 4.87
CA ASP A 346 27.55 17.79 4.11
C ASP A 346 26.99 17.07 2.87
N GLN A 347 27.18 17.70 1.71
CA GLN A 347 26.77 17.15 0.41
C GLN A 347 27.55 15.88 0.01
N ASN A 348 28.74 15.66 0.59
CA ASN A 348 29.63 14.54 0.29
C ASN A 348 29.51 13.39 1.29
N ALA A 349 28.69 13.53 2.34
CA ALA A 349 28.46 12.49 3.33
C ALA A 349 28.06 11.16 2.67
N PHE A 350 28.64 10.05 3.13
CA PHE A 350 28.20 8.72 2.72
C PHE A 350 27.12 8.25 3.68
N ILE A 351 25.97 7.84 3.15
CA ILE A 351 24.79 7.52 3.96
C ILE A 351 24.33 6.12 3.59
N SER A 352 24.23 5.24 4.58
CA SER A 352 23.67 3.90 4.45
C SER A 352 22.47 3.72 5.38
N ILE A 353 21.52 2.90 4.94
CA ILE A 353 20.31 2.57 5.70
C ILE A 353 20.13 1.06 5.64
N ALA A 354 20.00 0.43 6.81
CA ALA A 354 19.77 -1.00 6.93
C ALA A 354 18.42 -1.28 7.59
N ASN A 355 17.63 -2.17 6.97
CA ASN A 355 16.34 -2.61 7.51
C ASN A 355 16.55 -3.55 8.70
N LEU A 356 15.96 -3.21 9.84
CA LEU A 356 16.05 -4.02 11.06
C LEU A 356 14.86 -4.98 11.13
N LYS A 357 15.14 -6.28 11.28
CA LYS A 357 14.09 -7.32 11.39
C LYS A 357 13.37 -7.28 12.73
N LYS A 358 14.11 -7.01 13.81
CA LYS A 358 13.60 -6.93 15.18
C LYS A 358 14.40 -5.87 15.94
N VAL A 359 13.70 -5.12 16.78
CA VAL A 359 14.26 -4.14 17.70
C VAL A 359 13.52 -4.29 19.02
N ASP A 360 14.26 -4.23 20.11
CA ASP A 360 13.73 -4.22 21.47
C ASP A 360 14.34 -3.03 22.23
N GLY A 361 13.50 -2.25 22.92
CA GLY A 361 13.90 -1.02 23.61
C GLY A 361 13.00 0.19 23.32
N TYR A 362 13.40 1.34 23.85
CA TYR A 362 12.68 2.60 23.74
C TYR A 362 13.22 3.47 22.60
N LEU A 363 12.30 4.02 21.80
CA LEU A 363 12.62 4.93 20.72
C LEU A 363 11.74 6.17 20.83
N TYR A 364 12.30 7.31 20.45
CA TYR A 364 11.50 8.51 20.24
C TYR A 364 10.67 8.34 18.97
N VAL A 365 9.36 8.54 19.07
CA VAL A 365 8.46 8.53 17.92
C VAL A 365 7.67 9.82 17.88
N THR A 366 7.62 10.44 16.70
CA THR A 366 6.85 11.66 16.47
C THR A 366 5.36 11.36 16.36
N ASN A 367 4.55 12.04 17.18
CA ASN A 367 3.09 11.97 17.10
C ASN A 367 2.53 13.34 16.68
N ILE A 368 2.15 13.47 15.40
CA ILE A 368 1.60 14.73 14.87
C ILE A 368 0.10 14.81 15.23
N GLN A 369 -0.25 15.62 16.23
CA GLN A 369 -1.64 15.95 16.54
C GLN A 369 -2.04 17.30 15.93
N TYR A 370 -2.88 17.28 14.89
CA TYR A 370 -3.43 18.51 14.28
C TYR A 370 -4.56 19.12 15.16
N LYS A 371 -4.20 19.79 16.27
CA LYS A 371 -5.18 20.42 17.18
C LYS A 371 -5.88 21.67 16.59
N SER A 372 -5.33 22.29 15.55
CA SER A 372 -5.74 23.65 15.10
C SER A 372 -6.82 23.72 14.02
N LEU A 373 -7.18 22.62 13.34
CA LEU A 373 -8.09 22.64 12.18
C LEU A 373 -9.54 23.04 12.51
N PHE A 374 -9.93 22.96 13.78
CA PHE A 374 -11.27 23.32 14.26
C PHE A 374 -11.21 24.31 15.42
N LYS A 375 -10.25 25.26 15.41
CA LYS A 375 -10.36 26.40 16.31
C LYS A 375 -11.74 27.03 16.07
N LYS A 376 -12.64 26.91 17.06
CA LYS A 376 -13.76 27.83 17.16
C LYS A 376 -13.14 29.22 17.07
N LYS A 377 -13.52 30.00 16.06
CA LYS A 377 -13.39 31.45 16.18
C LYS A 377 -14.06 31.78 17.51
N LYS A 378 -13.27 32.25 18.48
CA LYS A 378 -13.81 32.81 19.71
C LYS A 378 -14.54 34.09 19.35
#